data_AF-A0A182ATS0-F1
#
_entry.id   AF-A0A182ATS0-F1
#
_cell.length_a   1.000
_cell.length_b   1.000
_cell.length_c   1.000
_cell.angle_alpha   90.00
_cell.angle_beta   90.00
_cell.angle_gamma   90.00
#
_symmetry.space_group_name_H-M   'P 1'
#
loop_
_entity.id
_entity.type
_entity.pdbx_description
1 polymer ?
#
loop_
_entity_poly.entity_id
_entity_poly.type
_entity_poly.pdbx_seq_one_letter_code
_entity_poly.pdbx_strand_id
1 'polypeptide(L)'
;MTPAHRLTTAALRGLLLALLLGAVGLQAGPGVRAAAAAPPAVVRPGAPARSTSSPPPRSAMAESPPEPRAEQPAEPTAEQPAGEAPAAVVEVLRLQVPTGAREAWLAAERDSWEPWLSRQDGFLGRQLFWDPEREEGLLLIRWASRAQWKAIPAEAVSEVQERFEQRARELTGSSTNPFPLVFEAELQPL
;
A
#
# COMPACT_ATOMS: atom_id res chain seq x y z
N MET A 1 5.34 23.36 48.10
CA MET A 1 6.12 22.30 47.40
C MET A 1 5.29 21.03 47.54
N THR A 2 4.41 20.73 46.59
CA THR A 2 4.61 19.91 45.36
C THR A 2 3.36 20.15 44.46
N PRO A 3 3.35 19.81 43.15
CA PRO A 3 3.19 18.41 42.77
C PRO A 3 4.12 17.94 41.63
N ALA A 4 4.44 16.65 41.74
CA ALA A 4 5.09 15.87 40.71
C ALA A 4 4.12 15.66 39.54
N HIS A 5 4.42 16.21 38.38
CA HIS A 5 3.79 15.81 37.13
C HIS A 5 4.56 14.64 36.54
N ARG A 6 4.18 13.42 36.92
CA ARG A 6 4.41 12.24 36.08
C ARG A 6 3.24 12.14 35.11
N LEU A 7 3.32 12.89 34.01
CA LEU A 7 2.47 12.67 32.84
C LEU A 7 3.08 11.51 32.06
N THR A 8 2.51 10.32 32.27
CA THR A 8 2.76 9.14 31.45
C THR A 8 2.28 9.40 30.03
N THR A 9 3.22 9.66 29.12
CA THR A 9 2.99 9.91 27.69
C THR A 9 2.79 8.58 26.96
N ALA A 10 1.69 7.88 27.27
CA ALA A 10 1.28 6.70 26.52
C ALA A 10 0.26 7.12 25.46
N ALA A 11 0.67 6.96 24.19
CA ALA A 11 -0.19 6.90 23.02
C ALA A 11 -1.04 8.16 22.72
N LEU A 12 -0.37 9.29 22.44
CA LEU A 12 -0.97 10.32 21.59
C LEU A 12 -0.32 10.24 20.22
N ARG A 13 -1.11 9.75 19.25
CA ARG A 13 -1.26 10.21 17.85
C ARG A 13 -1.82 9.05 16.99
N GLY A 14 -3.09 9.02 16.59
CA GLY A 14 -4.18 9.94 16.89
C GLY A 14 -3.99 11.36 16.32
N LEU A 15 -3.10 11.55 15.33
CA LEU A 15 -2.76 12.88 14.82
C LEU A 15 -3.55 13.29 13.59
N LEU A 16 -4.20 12.40 12.85
CA LEU A 16 -5.07 12.84 11.76
C LEU A 16 -6.48 13.26 12.22
N LEU A 17 -6.91 12.83 13.40
CA LEU A 17 -8.29 13.07 13.87
C LEU A 17 -8.52 14.43 14.56
N ALA A 18 -7.47 15.13 14.99
CA ALA A 18 -7.63 16.39 15.73
C ALA A 18 -7.67 17.64 14.83
N LEU A 19 -7.31 17.55 13.54
CA LEU A 19 -7.24 18.72 12.65
C LEU A 19 -8.36 18.80 11.59
N LEU A 20 -9.27 17.83 11.54
CA LEU A 20 -10.38 17.78 10.56
C LEU A 20 -11.79 18.07 11.12
N LEU A 21 -11.91 18.53 12.37
CA LEU A 21 -13.19 19.03 12.90
C LEU A 21 -13.37 20.53 12.63
N GLY A 22 -13.52 20.86 11.34
CA GLY A 22 -14.17 22.07 10.88
C GLY A 22 -15.69 21.85 10.75
N ALA A 23 -16.41 22.13 11.83
CA ALA A 23 -17.79 22.59 11.97
C ALA A 23 -18.90 22.32 10.90
N VAL A 24 -20.07 21.89 11.42
CA VAL A 24 -21.48 22.12 10.99
C VAL A 24 -22.23 20.95 10.32
N GLY A 25 -23.26 20.44 11.03
CA GLY A 25 -24.60 20.24 10.46
C GLY A 25 -25.09 18.80 10.22
N LEU A 26 -25.47 18.08 11.29
CA LEU A 26 -26.28 16.86 11.16
C LEU A 26 -27.76 17.25 10.95
N GLN A 27 -28.32 17.02 9.75
CA GLN A 27 -29.77 17.01 9.50
C GLN A 27 -30.16 15.70 8.77
N ALA A 28 -31.04 14.95 9.44
CA ALA A 28 -31.99 13.91 9.02
C ALA A 28 -31.86 13.19 7.65
N GLY A 29 -31.94 11.85 7.68
CA GLY A 29 -32.17 10.97 6.51
C GLY A 29 -33.64 10.96 6.02
N PRO A 30 -34.22 9.85 5.50
CA PRO A 30 -33.64 8.63 4.94
C PRO A 30 -34.20 8.27 3.53
N GLY A 31 -33.65 7.23 2.89
CA GLY A 31 -34.41 6.33 2.00
C GLY A 31 -33.89 6.15 0.57
N VAL A 32 -33.57 4.89 0.22
CA VAL A 32 -34.34 4.02 -0.71
C VAL A 32 -33.41 2.98 -1.36
N ARG A 33 -33.89 1.74 -1.36
CA ARG A 33 -33.35 0.49 -1.95
C ARG A 33 -33.26 0.51 -3.48
N ALA A 34 -32.30 -0.24 -4.03
CA ALA A 34 -32.48 -1.18 -5.16
C ALA A 34 -31.22 -2.07 -5.20
N ALA A 35 -31.23 -3.39 -5.00
CA ALA A 35 -31.87 -4.50 -5.71
C ALA A 35 -31.22 -4.87 -7.05
N ALA A 36 -30.55 -6.04 -7.02
CA ALA A 36 -30.42 -7.08 -8.06
C ALA A 36 -29.46 -6.83 -9.25
N ALA A 37 -28.50 -7.74 -9.45
CA ALA A 37 -28.66 -8.96 -10.27
C ALA A 37 -27.28 -9.45 -10.78
N ALA A 38 -26.91 -10.67 -10.39
CA ALA A 38 -25.78 -11.40 -10.97
C ALA A 38 -26.22 -12.22 -12.20
N PRO A 39 -25.38 -12.40 -13.22
CA PRO A 39 -25.52 -13.47 -14.19
C PRO A 39 -24.57 -14.67 -13.92
N PRO A 40 -24.92 -15.88 -14.44
CA PRO A 40 -24.39 -17.16 -13.97
C PRO A 40 -23.09 -17.63 -14.63
N ALA A 41 -22.47 -18.60 -13.95
CA ALA A 41 -21.30 -19.36 -14.39
C ALA A 41 -21.57 -20.22 -15.64
N VAL A 42 -20.59 -20.27 -16.54
CA VAL A 42 -20.52 -21.22 -17.66
C VAL A 42 -19.31 -22.13 -17.52
N VAL A 43 -19.58 -23.41 -17.72
CA VAL A 43 -18.76 -24.61 -17.54
C VAL A 43 -17.73 -24.80 -18.66
N ARG A 44 -16.51 -25.24 -18.30
CA ARG A 44 -15.47 -25.78 -19.21
C ARG A 44 -15.87 -27.17 -19.71
N PRO A 45 -15.43 -27.57 -20.92
CA PRO A 45 -14.59 -28.78 -20.97
C PRO A 45 -13.52 -28.77 -22.09
N GLY A 46 -12.48 -29.60 -21.92
CA GLY A 46 -11.75 -30.20 -23.06
C GLY A 46 -10.26 -29.87 -23.21
N ALA A 47 -9.40 -30.58 -22.48
CA ALA A 47 -8.10 -31.05 -22.96
C ALA A 47 -8.27 -32.57 -23.23
N PRO A 48 -7.53 -33.27 -24.13
CA PRO A 48 -6.05 -33.22 -24.22
C PRO A 48 -5.45 -33.49 -25.62
N ALA A 49 -4.13 -33.35 -25.77
CA ALA A 49 -3.24 -34.40 -26.30
C ALA A 49 -1.78 -33.92 -26.34
N ARG A 50 -0.88 -34.76 -25.81
CA ARG A 50 0.58 -34.65 -25.92
C ARG A 50 1.00 -35.19 -27.28
N SER A 51 1.92 -34.52 -27.96
CA SER A 51 2.70 -35.11 -29.05
C SER A 51 4.16 -35.21 -28.62
N THR A 52 4.53 -36.43 -28.25
CA THR A 52 5.91 -36.91 -28.09
C THR A 52 6.51 -37.14 -29.48
N SER A 53 7.74 -36.67 -29.72
CA SER A 53 8.54 -37.14 -30.85
C SER A 53 10.01 -37.25 -30.46
N SER A 54 10.53 -38.48 -30.53
CA SER A 54 11.95 -38.87 -30.55
C SER A 54 12.01 -40.37 -30.90
N PRO A 55 13.11 -40.96 -31.38
CA PRO A 55 14.11 -40.61 -32.41
C PRO A 55 14.20 -41.72 -33.51
N PRO A 56 15.22 -41.75 -34.42
CA PRO A 56 16.17 -42.89 -34.42
C PRO A 56 17.60 -42.52 -34.97
N PRO A 57 18.53 -43.46 -35.30
CA PRO A 57 19.51 -44.08 -34.38
C PRO A 57 21.01 -43.87 -34.75
N ARG A 58 21.86 -44.38 -33.83
CA ARG A 58 23.35 -44.33 -33.71
C ARG A 58 24.19 -44.96 -34.83
N SER A 59 25.42 -44.44 -34.99
CA SER A 59 26.74 -45.15 -35.10
C SER A 59 27.84 -44.10 -35.38
N ALA A 60 29.10 -44.15 -34.94
CA ALA A 60 29.87 -44.98 -34.02
C ALA A 60 31.19 -44.24 -33.69
N MET A 61 31.65 -44.38 -32.44
CA MET A 61 33.02 -44.38 -31.91
C MET A 61 34.08 -43.37 -32.38
N ALA A 62 34.49 -42.51 -31.43
CA ALA A 62 35.89 -42.38 -31.00
C ALA A 62 35.89 -41.90 -29.54
N GLU A 63 36.23 -42.78 -28.61
CA GLU A 63 36.33 -42.50 -27.19
C GLU A 63 37.61 -41.68 -26.95
N SER A 64 37.44 -40.41 -26.59
CA SER A 64 38.53 -39.53 -26.14
C SER A 64 38.56 -39.50 -24.59
N PRO A 65 39.75 -39.41 -23.97
CA PRO A 65 39.90 -39.47 -22.51
C PRO A 65 39.23 -38.26 -21.81
N PRO A 66 38.85 -38.36 -20.52
CA PRO A 66 38.17 -37.29 -19.82
C PRO A 66 39.13 -36.11 -19.55
N GLU A 67 38.85 -34.96 -20.16
CA GLU A 67 39.47 -33.68 -19.78
C GLU A 67 39.03 -33.26 -18.37
N PRO A 68 39.91 -32.56 -17.61
CA PRO A 68 39.60 -32.10 -16.26
C PRO A 68 38.40 -31.14 -16.31
N ARG A 69 37.40 -31.40 -15.47
CA ARG A 69 36.20 -30.59 -15.28
C ARG A 69 36.60 -29.14 -14.99
N ALA A 70 36.61 -28.30 -16.02
CA ALA A 70 36.50 -26.87 -15.87
C ALA A 70 35.18 -26.59 -15.14
N GLU A 71 35.27 -25.79 -14.07
CA GLU A 71 34.13 -25.30 -13.30
C GLU A 71 32.99 -24.91 -14.25
N GLN A 72 31.84 -25.56 -14.07
CA GLN A 72 30.59 -25.08 -14.64
C GLN A 72 30.41 -23.65 -14.12
N PRO A 73 30.24 -22.64 -14.99
CA PRO A 73 29.82 -21.33 -14.53
C PRO A 73 28.52 -21.54 -13.75
N ALA A 74 28.50 -21.08 -12.49
CA ALA A 74 27.29 -21.07 -11.70
C ALA A 74 26.17 -20.48 -12.56
N GLU A 75 25.08 -21.23 -12.72
CA GLU A 75 23.86 -20.69 -13.29
C GLU A 75 23.57 -19.37 -12.59
N PRO A 76 23.19 -18.30 -13.30
CA PRO A 76 22.85 -17.05 -12.65
C PRO A 76 21.69 -17.39 -11.71
N THR A 77 21.98 -17.35 -10.41
CA THR A 77 20.94 -17.30 -9.38
C THR A 77 20.04 -16.19 -9.84
N ALA A 78 18.82 -16.53 -10.22
CA ALA A 78 17.80 -15.55 -10.54
C ALA A 78 17.81 -14.57 -9.36
N GLU A 79 18.35 -13.38 -9.60
CA GLU A 79 18.46 -12.33 -8.62
C GLU A 79 17.01 -12.02 -8.25
N GLN A 80 16.57 -12.56 -7.11
CA GLN A 80 15.32 -12.16 -6.50
C GLN A 80 15.39 -10.63 -6.44
N PRO A 81 14.37 -9.89 -6.91
CA PRO A 81 14.41 -8.44 -6.86
C PRO A 81 14.75 -8.07 -5.42
N ALA A 82 15.85 -7.32 -5.25
CA ALA A 82 16.45 -6.98 -3.96
C ALA A 82 15.38 -6.92 -2.88
N GLY A 83 15.35 -7.96 -2.04
CA GLY A 83 14.24 -8.24 -1.14
C GLY A 83 13.88 -6.97 -0.38
N GLU A 84 12.62 -6.53 -0.52
CA GLU A 84 12.07 -5.45 0.26
C GLU A 84 12.42 -5.72 1.73
N ALA A 85 13.28 -4.87 2.33
CA ALA A 85 13.71 -5.08 3.71
C ALA A 85 12.48 -5.32 4.59
N PRO A 86 12.46 -6.34 5.47
CA PRO A 86 11.30 -6.64 6.28
C PRO A 86 10.97 -5.40 7.12
N ALA A 87 9.73 -4.93 7.01
CA ALA A 87 9.26 -3.83 7.83
C ALA A 87 9.16 -4.33 9.27
N ALA A 88 9.51 -3.50 10.26
CA ALA A 88 9.25 -3.82 11.66
C ALA A 88 7.81 -3.47 12.06
N VAL A 89 7.22 -2.49 11.35
CA VAL A 89 5.85 -2.01 11.60
C VAL A 89 5.25 -1.50 10.29
N VAL A 90 3.93 -1.67 10.16
CA VAL A 90 3.14 -1.15 9.04
C VAL A 90 2.05 -0.24 9.59
N GLU A 91 2.01 0.99 9.10
CA GLU A 91 0.92 1.93 9.34
C GLU A 91 -0.18 1.72 8.29
N VAL A 92 -1.42 1.72 8.75
CA VAL A 92 -2.62 1.51 7.93
C VAL A 92 -3.50 2.73 8.03
N LEU A 93 -3.79 3.38 6.90
CA LEU A 93 -4.74 4.47 6.82
C LEU A 93 -5.84 4.12 5.82
N ARG A 94 -7.09 4.44 6.15
CA ARG A 94 -8.20 4.37 5.20
C ARG A 94 -8.89 5.71 5.10
N LEU A 95 -9.17 6.16 3.90
CA LEU A 95 -9.87 7.40 3.61
C LEU A 95 -11.13 7.11 2.80
N GLN A 96 -12.15 7.93 2.97
CA GLN A 96 -13.26 7.94 2.02
C GLN A 96 -12.75 8.49 0.69
N VAL A 97 -12.90 7.73 -0.40
CA VAL A 97 -12.49 8.10 -1.74
C VAL A 97 -13.60 7.68 -2.72
N PRO A 98 -14.57 8.57 -3.01
CA PRO A 98 -15.65 8.29 -3.95
C PRO A 98 -15.11 7.83 -5.30
N THR A 99 -15.82 6.91 -5.98
CA THR A 99 -15.36 6.32 -7.25
C THR A 99 -14.94 7.39 -8.28
N GLY A 100 -15.70 8.48 -8.38
CA GLY A 100 -15.42 9.59 -9.31
C GLY A 100 -14.22 10.47 -8.96
N ALA A 101 -13.66 10.32 -7.75
CA ALA A 101 -12.57 11.15 -7.24
C ALA A 101 -11.25 10.37 -7.03
N ARG A 102 -11.21 9.09 -7.41
CA ARG A 102 -10.03 8.23 -7.23
C ARG A 102 -8.77 8.79 -7.89
N GLU A 103 -8.88 9.28 -9.12
CA GLU A 103 -7.71 9.85 -9.83
C GLU A 103 -7.22 11.14 -9.16
N ALA A 104 -8.14 11.96 -8.64
CA ALA A 104 -7.79 13.15 -7.87
C ALA A 104 -7.09 12.80 -6.56
N TRP A 105 -7.54 11.75 -5.87
CA TRP A 105 -6.87 11.22 -4.68
C TRP A 105 -5.44 10.74 -4.98
N LEU A 106 -5.26 9.92 -6.02
CA LEU A 106 -3.93 9.42 -6.42
C LEU A 106 -2.99 10.56 -6.84
N ALA A 107 -3.51 11.56 -7.56
CA ALA A 107 -2.71 12.73 -7.95
C ALA A 107 -2.32 13.60 -6.75
N ALA A 108 -3.27 13.86 -5.83
CA ALA A 108 -2.96 14.60 -4.61
C ALA A 108 -1.91 13.89 -3.75
N GLU A 109 -2.01 12.57 -3.61
CA GLU A 109 -1.07 11.75 -2.84
C GLU A 109 0.35 11.78 -3.46
N ARG A 110 0.46 11.62 -4.78
CA ARG A 110 1.72 11.71 -5.52
C ARG A 110 2.38 13.09 -5.43
N ASP A 111 1.58 14.15 -5.39
CA ASP A 111 2.08 15.53 -5.33
C ASP A 111 2.46 15.98 -3.88
N SER A 112 2.12 15.18 -2.87
CA SER A 112 2.28 15.55 -1.45
C SER A 112 2.99 14.49 -0.61
N TRP A 113 2.27 13.44 -0.22
CA TRP A 113 2.72 12.40 0.70
C TRP A 113 3.86 11.58 0.13
N GLU A 114 3.80 11.15 -1.13
CA GLU A 114 4.86 10.34 -1.74
C GLU A 114 6.26 10.98 -1.63
N PRO A 115 6.51 12.19 -2.17
CA PRO A 115 7.83 12.78 -2.13
C PRO A 115 8.26 13.15 -0.71
N TRP A 116 7.32 13.41 0.21
CA TRP A 116 7.64 13.71 1.60
C TRP A 116 8.01 12.44 2.40
N LEU A 117 7.25 11.35 2.25
CA LEU A 117 7.50 10.05 2.88
C LEU A 117 8.84 9.48 2.45
N SER A 118 9.19 9.60 1.16
CA SER A 118 10.46 9.12 0.61
C SER A 118 11.72 9.72 1.27
N ARG A 119 11.57 10.84 2.00
CA ARG A 119 12.66 11.52 2.70
C ARG A 119 12.71 11.23 4.20
N GLN A 120 11.75 10.48 4.74
CA GLN A 120 11.69 10.20 6.16
C GLN A 120 12.64 9.04 6.51
N ASP A 121 13.37 9.20 7.60
CA ASP A 121 14.22 8.15 8.13
C ASP A 121 13.38 6.90 8.45
N GLY A 122 13.82 5.76 7.96
CA GLY A 122 13.16 4.48 8.17
C GLY A 122 11.91 4.24 7.31
N PHE A 123 11.54 5.12 6.38
CA PHE A 123 10.52 4.80 5.38
C PHE A 123 11.03 3.71 4.42
N LEU A 124 10.25 2.62 4.28
CA LEU A 124 10.61 1.49 3.41
C LEU A 124 9.76 1.40 2.15
N GLY A 125 8.65 2.13 2.10
CA GLY A 125 7.72 2.07 0.97
C GLY A 125 6.28 2.27 1.40
N ARG A 126 5.43 2.51 0.42
CA ARG A 126 3.99 2.67 0.59
C ARG A 126 3.26 1.88 -0.50
N GLN A 127 2.09 1.37 -0.16
CA GLN A 127 1.19 0.72 -1.11
C GLN A 127 -0.18 1.38 -1.02
N LEU A 128 -0.79 1.62 -2.19
CA LEU A 128 -2.12 2.17 -2.32
C LEU A 128 -3.06 1.11 -2.87
N PHE A 129 -4.21 0.96 -2.23
CA PHE A 129 -5.32 0.14 -2.70
C PHE A 129 -6.59 0.98 -2.69
N TRP A 130 -7.56 0.58 -3.49
CA TRP A 130 -8.90 1.18 -3.48
C TRP A 130 -9.95 0.08 -3.41
N ASP A 131 -10.84 0.19 -2.44
CA ASP A 131 -11.96 -0.71 -2.23
C ASP A 131 -13.20 -0.16 -2.96
N PRO A 132 -13.67 -0.81 -4.05
CA PRO A 132 -14.83 -0.36 -4.80
C PRO A 132 -16.16 -0.52 -4.05
N GLU A 133 -16.27 -1.48 -3.13
CA GLU A 133 -17.52 -1.73 -2.41
C GLU A 133 -17.74 -0.68 -1.32
N ARG A 134 -16.64 -0.20 -0.74
CA ARG A 134 -16.67 0.79 0.34
C ARG A 134 -16.38 2.21 -0.12
N GLU A 135 -15.91 2.36 -1.36
CA GLU A 135 -15.34 3.59 -1.90
C GLU A 135 -14.26 4.17 -0.97
N GLU A 136 -13.31 3.32 -0.58
CA GLU A 136 -12.25 3.70 0.35
C GLU A 136 -10.86 3.54 -0.26
N GLY A 137 -9.99 4.54 -0.09
CA GLY A 137 -8.56 4.41 -0.35
C GLY A 137 -7.86 3.83 0.87
N LEU A 138 -7.00 2.84 0.68
CA LEU A 138 -6.19 2.20 1.72
C LEU A 138 -4.71 2.48 1.46
N LEU A 139 -4.01 2.99 2.47
CA LEU A 139 -2.57 3.20 2.46
C LEU A 139 -1.94 2.21 3.45
N LEU A 140 -0.96 1.46 2.97
CA LEU A 140 -0.05 0.69 3.82
C LEU A 140 1.32 1.33 3.74
N ILE A 141 1.84 1.81 4.87
CA ILE A 141 3.15 2.48 4.94
C ILE A 141 4.08 1.62 5.77
N ARG A 142 5.19 1.20 5.16
CA ARG A 142 6.17 0.28 5.76
C ARG A 142 7.30 1.06 6.39
N TRP A 143 7.64 0.73 7.63
CA TRP A 143 8.73 1.37 8.37
C TRP A 143 9.77 0.38 8.87
N ALA A 144 11.04 0.78 8.83
CA ALA A 144 12.18 0.01 9.32
C ALA A 144 12.16 -0.15 10.84
N SER A 145 11.62 0.85 11.56
CA SER A 145 11.36 0.74 12.99
C SER A 145 10.20 1.61 13.43
N ARG A 146 9.51 1.17 14.48
CA ARG A 146 8.49 1.98 15.16
C ARG A 146 9.08 3.26 15.76
N ALA A 147 10.32 3.22 16.23
CA ALA A 147 10.98 4.39 16.81
C ALA A 147 11.21 5.48 15.76
N GLN A 148 11.69 5.13 14.57
CA GLN A 148 11.87 6.08 13.47
C GLN A 148 10.54 6.67 13.01
N TRP A 149 9.52 5.83 12.81
CA TRP A 149 8.17 6.31 12.47
C TRP A 149 7.62 7.29 13.51
N LYS A 150 7.68 6.92 14.79
CA LYS A 150 7.15 7.77 15.89
C LYS A 150 8.03 8.98 16.22
N ALA A 151 9.22 9.09 15.65
CA ALA A 151 10.10 10.25 15.80
C ALA A 151 9.69 11.43 14.89
N ILE A 152 8.83 11.20 13.89
CA ILE A 152 8.37 12.24 12.97
C ILE A 152 7.58 13.33 13.74
N PRO A 153 7.96 14.61 13.64
CA PRO A 153 7.27 15.72 14.29
C PRO A 153 5.83 15.91 13.82
N ALA A 154 4.93 16.48 14.65
CA ALA A 154 3.53 16.68 14.21
C ALA A 154 3.47 17.67 13.10
N GLU A 155 4.25 18.72 13.29
CA GLU A 155 4.21 19.93 12.52
C GLU A 155 4.58 19.59 11.07
N ALA A 156 5.59 18.72 10.90
CA ALA A 156 5.96 18.17 9.60
C ALA A 156 4.84 17.33 8.95
N VAL A 157 4.09 16.55 9.74
CA VAL A 157 2.93 15.78 9.27
C VAL A 157 1.77 16.72 8.87
N SER A 158 1.50 17.75 9.67
CA SER A 158 0.46 18.74 9.41
C SER A 158 0.75 19.51 8.11
N GLU A 159 1.99 19.91 7.86
CA GLU A 159 2.38 20.62 6.64
C GLU A 159 2.13 19.78 5.37
N VAL A 160 2.47 18.49 5.39
CA VAL A 160 2.19 17.60 4.24
C VAL A 160 0.70 17.31 4.10
N GLN A 161 -0.03 17.17 5.20
CA GLN A 161 -1.48 17.01 5.19
C GLN A 161 -2.19 18.23 4.58
N GLU A 162 -1.79 19.44 4.95
CA GLU A 162 -2.34 20.66 4.37
C GLU A 162 -2.10 20.74 2.85
N ARG A 163 -0.90 20.36 2.40
CA ARG A 163 -0.58 20.29 0.97
C ARG A 163 -1.43 19.27 0.24
N PHE A 164 -1.61 18.08 0.82
CA PHE A 164 -2.47 17.04 0.27
C PHE A 164 -3.91 17.54 0.12
N GLU A 165 -4.47 18.13 1.17
CA GLU A 165 -5.86 18.60 1.15
C GLU A 165 -6.07 19.78 0.22
N GLN A 166 -5.10 20.71 0.15
CA GLN A 166 -5.12 21.80 -0.82
C GLN A 166 -5.20 21.22 -2.24
N ARG A 167 -4.30 20.28 -2.56
CA ARG A 167 -4.27 19.66 -3.88
C ARG A 167 -5.54 18.87 -4.19
N ALA A 168 -6.07 18.15 -3.20
CA ALA A 168 -7.31 17.41 -3.31
C ALA A 168 -8.50 18.35 -3.58
N ARG A 169 -8.60 19.48 -2.88
CA ARG A 169 -9.62 20.51 -3.12
C ARG A 169 -9.54 21.09 -4.53
N GLU A 170 -8.34 21.44 -4.99
CA GLU A 170 -8.13 21.95 -6.35
C GLU A 170 -8.57 20.95 -7.44
N LEU A 171 -8.22 19.67 -7.27
CA LEU A 171 -8.52 18.62 -8.25
C LEU A 171 -9.99 18.18 -8.26
N THR A 172 -10.69 18.35 -7.14
CA THR A 172 -12.10 17.93 -6.99
C THR A 172 -13.10 19.10 -7.09
N GLY A 173 -12.62 20.34 -6.98
CA GLY A 173 -13.48 21.52 -6.85
C GLY A 173 -14.17 21.63 -5.48
N SER A 174 -13.75 20.84 -4.49
CA SER A 174 -14.32 20.83 -3.13
C SER A 174 -13.85 22.04 -2.32
N SER A 175 -14.73 22.59 -1.47
CA SER A 175 -14.38 23.63 -0.49
C SER A 175 -13.83 23.06 0.83
N THR A 176 -14.09 21.79 1.11
CA THR A 176 -13.62 21.05 2.30
C THR A 176 -12.72 19.89 1.90
N ASN A 177 -12.11 19.19 2.87
CA ASN A 177 -11.34 17.97 2.58
C ASN A 177 -12.27 16.92 1.91
N PRO A 178 -12.04 16.53 0.64
CA PRO A 178 -12.87 15.56 -0.06
C PRO A 178 -12.57 14.12 0.33
N PHE A 179 -11.45 13.87 1.03
CA PHE A 179 -10.98 12.54 1.42
C PHE A 179 -10.76 12.45 2.94
N PRO A 180 -11.82 12.44 3.77
CA PRO A 180 -11.68 12.31 5.21
C PRO A 180 -11.11 10.93 5.60
N LEU A 181 -10.26 10.90 6.62
CA LEU A 181 -9.78 9.66 7.23
C LEU A 181 -10.93 8.94 7.93
N VAL A 182 -11.07 7.65 7.68
CA VAL A 182 -12.09 6.78 8.31
C VAL A 182 -11.49 5.75 9.27
N PHE A 183 -10.21 5.38 9.12
CA PHE A 183 -9.55 4.41 9.99
C PHE A 183 -8.02 4.57 10.00
N GLU A 184 -7.41 4.30 11.16
CA GLU A 184 -5.96 4.27 11.37
C GLU A 184 -5.60 3.04 12.22
N ALA A 185 -4.51 2.34 11.88
CA ALA A 185 -3.95 1.29 12.71
C ALA A 185 -2.43 1.12 12.55
N GLU A 186 -1.84 0.48 13.56
CA GLU A 186 -0.47 0.01 13.60
C GLU A 186 -0.47 -1.52 13.56
N LEU A 187 0.24 -2.12 12.58
CA LEU A 187 0.36 -3.56 12.41
C LEU A 187 1.81 -4.03 12.57
N GLN A 188 1.97 -5.22 13.13
CA GLN A 188 3.23 -5.95 13.18
C GLN A 188 3.22 -7.05 12.11
N PRO A 189 4.28 -7.22 11.30
CA PRO A 189 4.41 -8.37 10.42
C PRO A 189 4.51 -9.68 11.21
N LEU A 190 4.01 -10.77 10.62
CA LEU A 190 4.00 -12.12 11.19
C LEU A 190 5.34 -12.83 11.05
#